data_AF-A0A2Z6ZRS0-F1
#
_entry.id   AF-A0A2Z6ZRS0-F1
#
_cell.length_a   1.000
_cell.length_b   1.000
_cell.length_c   1.000
_cell.angle_alpha   90.00
_cell.angle_beta   90.00
_cell.angle_gamma   90.00
#
_symmetry.space_group_name_H-M   'P 1'
#
loop_
_entity.id
_entity.type
_entity.pdbx_description
1 polymer ?
#
loop_
_entity_poly.entity_id
_entity_poly.type
_entity_poly.pdbx_seq_one_letter_code
_entity_poly.pdbx_strand_id
1 'polypeptide(L)'
;MGISSWCRFGWYDIDFGWGKPVWISLAVCGDSETVAADGATFMDTRFNDGIEAWMTLAQDYVASFEENEDIKNYVLIDPSPLQITCKRI
;
A
#
# COMPACT_ATOMS: atom_id res chain seq x y z
N MET A 1 -8.64 6.84 13.42
CA MET A 1 -7.80 6.33 12.32
C MET A 1 -6.36 6.81 12.50
N GLY A 2 -5.43 5.89 12.69
CA GLY A 2 -4.00 6.21 12.77
C GLY A 2 -3.38 6.28 11.37
N ILE A 3 -2.48 7.23 11.14
CA ILE A 3 -1.78 7.38 9.86
C ILE A 3 -0.28 7.30 10.11
N SER A 4 0.41 6.47 9.34
CA SER A 4 1.86 6.42 9.30
C SER A 4 2.38 6.57 7.86
N SER A 5 3.56 7.16 7.70
CA SER A 5 4.21 7.29 6.39
C SER A 5 5.58 6.64 6.46
N TRP A 6 5.79 5.67 5.57
CA TRP A 6 7.04 4.96 5.36
C TRP A 6 7.64 5.35 3.99
N CYS A 7 7.18 6.46 3.43
CA CYS A 7 7.75 7.08 2.24
C CYS A 7 9.18 7.57 2.53
N ARG A 8 10.06 7.47 1.52
CA ARG A 8 11.45 7.94 1.50
C ARG A 8 12.39 7.25 2.49
N PHE A 9 12.02 6.07 2.98
CA PHE A 9 12.91 5.22 3.77
C PHE A 9 13.93 4.45 2.91
N GLY A 10 13.83 4.52 1.58
CA GLY A 10 14.77 3.86 0.66
C GLY A 10 14.55 2.35 0.53
N TRP A 11 13.33 1.87 0.81
CA TRP A 11 13.02 0.43 0.82
C TRP A 11 13.40 -0.28 -0.48
N TYR A 12 13.13 0.34 -1.63
CA TYR A 12 13.44 -0.21 -2.95
C TYR A 12 14.92 -0.08 -3.35
N ASP A 13 15.75 0.58 -2.55
CA ASP A 13 17.20 0.69 -2.78
C ASP A 13 18.00 -0.36 -2.02
N ILE A 14 17.35 -1.13 -1.14
CA ILE A 14 17.98 -2.22 -0.39
C ILE A 14 18.45 -3.31 -1.37
N ASP A 15 19.72 -3.68 -1.32
CA ASP A 15 20.29 -4.79 -2.09
C ASP A 15 21.23 -5.61 -1.21
N PHE A 16 20.89 -6.89 -1.01
CA PHE A 16 21.68 -7.82 -0.22
C PHE A 16 22.72 -8.59 -1.06
N GLY A 17 22.87 -8.24 -2.34
CA GLY A 17 23.81 -8.82 -3.30
C GLY A 17 23.14 -9.60 -4.44
N TRP A 18 21.82 -9.73 -4.43
CA TRP A 18 21.04 -10.49 -5.43
C TRP A 18 20.05 -9.60 -6.21
N GLY A 19 20.14 -8.29 -6.04
CA GLY A 19 19.27 -7.31 -6.68
C GLY A 19 18.26 -6.70 -5.72
N LYS A 20 17.66 -5.60 -6.19
CA LYS A 20 16.67 -4.80 -5.45
C LYS A 20 15.28 -5.46 -5.41
N PRO A 21 14.47 -5.20 -4.39
CA PRO A 21 13.10 -5.67 -4.29
C PRO A 21 12.25 -5.30 -5.52
N VAL A 22 11.43 -6.26 -5.96
CA VAL A 22 10.39 -6.00 -6.96
C VAL A 22 9.19 -5.31 -6.31
N TRP A 23 8.85 -5.69 -5.08
CA TRP A 23 7.74 -5.15 -4.30
C TRP A 23 7.99 -5.37 -2.81
N ILE A 24 7.42 -4.51 -1.97
CA ILE A 24 7.55 -4.53 -0.52
C ILE A 24 6.15 -4.37 0.07
N SER A 25 5.81 -5.21 1.04
CA SER A 25 4.50 -5.22 1.70
C SER A 25 4.66 -5.04 3.21
N LEU A 26 3.62 -4.49 3.84
CA LEU A 26 3.53 -4.49 5.29
C LEU A 26 3.04 -5.85 5.77
N ALA A 27 3.77 -6.46 6.70
CA ALA A 27 3.26 -7.60 7.44
C ALA A 27 2.28 -7.09 8.50
N VAL A 28 0.99 -7.30 8.28
CA VAL A 28 -0.02 -7.05 9.32
C VAL A 28 -0.02 -8.26 10.26
N CYS A 29 0.62 -8.11 11.42
CA CYS A 29 0.65 -9.15 12.45
C CYS A 29 -0.43 -8.87 13.50
N GLY A 30 -1.48 -9.70 13.51
CA GLY A 30 -2.55 -9.68 14.50
C GLY A 30 -3.74 -10.54 14.07
N ASP A 31 -4.50 -11.05 15.02
CA ASP A 31 -5.86 -11.52 14.80
C ASP A 31 -6.80 -10.31 14.59
N SER A 32 -7.96 -10.54 13.98
CA SER A 32 -8.94 -9.49 13.61
C SER A 32 -9.34 -8.56 14.77
N GLU A 33 -9.07 -8.95 16.01
CA GLU A 33 -9.38 -8.19 17.23
C GLU A 33 -8.22 -7.29 17.71
N THR A 34 -6.96 -7.57 17.32
CA THR A 34 -5.77 -6.82 17.79
C THR A 34 -5.14 -5.92 16.74
N VAL A 35 -5.41 -6.15 15.45
CA VAL A 35 -5.06 -5.16 14.42
C VAL A 35 -5.96 -3.95 14.63
N ALA A 36 -5.38 -2.80 14.95
CA ALA A 36 -6.12 -1.54 15.07
C ALA A 36 -6.98 -1.38 13.80
N ALA A 37 -8.30 -1.54 13.94
CA ALA A 37 -9.22 -1.76 12.83
C ALA A 37 -9.34 -0.56 11.87
N ASP A 38 -8.65 0.55 12.16
CA ASP A 38 -8.70 1.80 11.39
C ASP A 38 -7.31 2.44 11.31
N GLY A 39 -6.50 1.97 10.35
CA GLY A 39 -5.15 2.45 10.15
C GLY A 39 -4.78 2.56 8.67
N ALA A 40 -3.95 3.56 8.33
CA ALA A 40 -3.38 3.70 7.00
C ALA A 40 -1.86 3.88 7.08
N THR A 41 -1.13 3.14 6.26
CA THR A 41 0.33 3.29 6.09
C THR A 41 0.65 3.56 4.63
N PHE A 42 1.35 4.65 4.38
CA PHE A 42 1.77 5.05 3.04
C PHE A 42 3.18 4.58 2.72
N MET A 43 3.39 3.99 1.55
CA MET A 43 4.69 3.54 1.05
C MET A 43 4.95 4.08 -0.35
N ASP A 44 6.22 4.28 -0.71
CA ASP A 44 6.56 4.60 -2.09
C ASP A 44 6.27 3.40 -2.99
N THR A 45 5.94 3.66 -4.24
CA THR A 45 5.95 2.64 -5.30
C THR A 45 7.39 2.31 -5.69
N ARG A 46 7.59 1.14 -6.33
CA ARG A 46 8.90 0.71 -6.81
C ARG A 46 9.64 1.75 -7.66
N PHE A 47 8.90 2.45 -8.53
CA PHE A 47 9.46 3.42 -9.47
C PHE A 47 9.43 4.85 -8.93
N ASN A 48 9.00 5.03 -7.68
CA ASN A 48 8.88 6.33 -7.02
C ASN A 48 8.02 7.33 -7.82
N ASP A 49 7.04 6.82 -8.58
CA ASP A 49 6.11 7.56 -9.44
C ASP A 49 4.70 7.68 -8.84
N GLY A 50 4.52 7.12 -7.64
CA GLY A 50 3.27 7.15 -6.87
C GLY A 50 3.45 6.61 -5.45
N ILE A 51 2.33 6.55 -4.73
CA ILE A 51 2.26 6.08 -3.34
C ILE A 51 1.27 4.91 -3.27
N GLU A 52 1.65 3.85 -2.56
CA GLU A 52 0.77 2.76 -2.16
C GLU A 52 0.21 3.06 -0.76
N ALA A 53 -1.12 2.99 -0.62
CA ALA A 53 -1.80 3.15 0.66
C ALA A 53 -2.27 1.79 1.17
N TRP A 54 -1.64 1.31 2.24
CA TRP A 54 -2.02 0.09 2.92
C TRP A 54 -2.99 0.42 4.04
N MET A 55 -4.24 -0.02 3.90
CA MET A 55 -5.30 0.31 4.83
C MET A 55 -5.79 -0.93 5.55
N THR A 56 -6.00 -0.80 6.85
CA THR A 56 -6.80 -1.72 7.64
C THR A 56 -8.09 -1.01 7.99
N LEU A 57 -9.20 -1.62 7.59
CA LEU A 57 -10.57 -1.14 7.84
C LEU A 57 -11.35 -2.27 8.51
N ALA A 58 -12.32 -1.91 9.36
CA ALA A 58 -13.28 -2.90 9.84
C ALA A 58 -14.08 -3.46 8.66
N GLN A 59 -14.43 -4.75 8.72
CA GLN A 59 -15.04 -5.47 7.60
C GLN A 59 -16.32 -4.80 7.09
N ASP A 60 -17.12 -4.22 8.00
CA ASP A 60 -18.35 -3.49 7.67
C ASP A 60 -18.12 -2.27 6.78
N TYR A 61 -16.92 -1.68 6.79
CA TYR A 61 -16.58 -0.50 5.99
C TYR A 61 -15.89 -0.82 4.67
N VAL A 62 -15.28 -2.00 4.52
CA VAL A 62 -14.49 -2.39 3.33
C VAL A 62 -15.31 -2.22 2.05
N ALA A 63 -16.51 -2.81 1.99
CA ALA A 63 -17.36 -2.73 0.80
C ALA A 63 -17.74 -1.28 0.45
N SER A 64 -18.13 -0.48 1.44
CA SER A 64 -18.49 0.93 1.21
C SER A 64 -17.30 1.78 0.75
N PHE A 65 -16.10 1.46 1.25
CA PHE A 65 -14.86 2.11 0.82
C PHE A 65 -14.53 1.75 -0.63
N GLU A 66 -14.60 0.46 -0.97
CA GLU A 66 -14.31 -0.03 -2.30
C GLU A 66 -15.32 0.44 -3.33
N GLU A 67 -16.58 0.66 -2.95
CA GLU A 67 -17.65 1.10 -3.86
C GLU A 67 -17.68 2.61 -4.09
N ASN A 68 -17.03 3.40 -3.24
CA ASN A 68 -17.06 4.85 -3.27
C ASN A 68 -16.49 5.43 -4.59
N GLU A 69 -17.32 6.18 -5.33
CA GLU A 69 -16.96 6.74 -6.63
C GLU A 69 -15.84 7.79 -6.54
N ASP A 70 -15.83 8.61 -5.49
CA ASP A 70 -14.77 9.61 -5.30
C ASP A 70 -13.42 8.91 -5.13
N ILE A 71 -13.38 7.79 -4.40
CA ILE A 71 -12.15 7.01 -4.19
C ILE A 71 -11.70 6.35 -5.49
N LYS A 72 -12.60 5.66 -6.19
CA LYS A 72 -12.30 4.97 -7.47
C LYS A 72 -11.73 5.90 -8.54
N ASN A 73 -12.06 7.18 -8.49
CA ASN A 73 -11.55 8.17 -9.44
C ASN A 73 -10.06 8.51 -9.22
N TYR A 74 -9.50 8.25 -8.03
CA TYR A 74 -8.12 8.62 -7.68
C TYR A 74 -7.22 7.44 -7.35
N VAL A 75 -7.76 6.26 -7.00
CA VAL A 75 -6.97 5.11 -6.58
C VAL A 75 -7.24 3.88 -7.42
N LEU A 76 -6.22 3.03 -7.55
CA LEU A 76 -6.39 1.66 -8.00
C LEU A 76 -6.58 0.80 -6.74
N ILE A 77 -7.72 0.13 -6.63
CA ILE A 77 -8.02 -0.78 -5.52
C ILE A 77 -7.35 -2.12 -5.81
N ASP A 78 -6.52 -2.58 -4.88
CA ASP A 78 -5.78 -3.85 -4.92
C ASP A 78 -5.16 -4.20 -6.30
N PRO A 79 -4.36 -3.29 -6.90
CA PRO A 79 -3.69 -3.57 -8.15
C PRO A 79 -2.60 -4.63 -7.94
N SER A 80 -2.38 -5.49 -8.95
CA SER A 80 -1.25 -6.42 -8.87
C SER A 80 0.07 -5.64 -8.78
N PRO A 81 0.93 -5.93 -7.79
CA PRO A 81 2.21 -5.23 -7.62
C PRO A 81 3.18 -5.48 -8.78
N LEU A 82 2.96 -6.53 -9.57
CA LEU A 82 3.75 -6.83 -10.77
C LEU A 82 3.31 -6.00 -11.98
N GLN A 83 2.08 -5.50 -11.99
CA GLN A 83 1.50 -4.74 -13.09
C GLN A 83 1.73 -3.23 -12.96
N ILE A 84 2.09 -2.76 -11.75
CA ILE A 84 2.56 -1.38 -11.51
C ILE A 84 3.90 -1.24 -12.24
N THR A 85 3.80 -0.95 -13.52
CA THR A 85 4.92 -0.83 -14.44
C THR A 85 5.15 0.65 -14.70
N CYS A 86 6.41 1.06 -14.69
CA CYS A 86 6.81 2.41 -15.07
C CYS A 86 6.07 2.83 -16.34
N LYS A 87 5.27 3.89 -16.28
CA LYS A 87 4.81 4.56 -17.50
C LYS A 87 6.06 5.05 -18.22
N ARG A 88 6.53 4.31 -19.22
CA ARG A 88 7.55 4.77 -20.14
C ARG A 88 7.01 6.03 -20.81
N ILE A 89 7.53 7.18 -20.40
CA ILE A 89 7.44 8.45 -21.15
C ILE A 89 8.50 8.40 -22.23
#